data_AF-A0NUQ2-F1
#
_entry.id   AF-A0NUQ2-F1
#
_cell.length_a   1.000
_cell.length_b   1.000
_cell.length_c   1.000
_cell.angle_alpha   90.00
_cell.angle_beta   90.00
_cell.angle_gamma   90.00
#
_symmetry.space_group_name_H-M   'P 1'
#
loop_
_entity.id
_entity.type
_entity.pdbx_description
1 polymer ?
#
loop_
_entity_poly.entity_id
_entity_poly.type
_entity_poly.pdbx_seq_one_letter_code
_entity_poly.pdbx_strand_id
1 'polypeptide(L)'
;MTAVPDLIAKPRLHIDISLAPGVSPDALSGELSLLDYHNLGTRFREDEVQMTRPAGPRLHQAGSNHQEVIIAHRLCLCAFGCPSPELRRKFRDALRGNESLAMRYTALKQDLSRKAGRDADWELYTSGKTGFIEDVLSSSLDRALITR
;
A
#
# COMPACT_ATOMS: atom_id res chain seq x y z
N MET A 1 -1.02 0.19 -7.25
CA MET A 1 -0.61 1.34 -6.42
C MET A 1 -1.30 2.56 -6.98
N THR A 2 -2.15 3.24 -6.20
CA THR A 2 -2.96 4.39 -6.65
C THR A 2 -2.17 5.68 -6.79
N ALA A 3 -0.93 5.72 -6.31
CA ALA A 3 -0.05 6.89 -6.42
C ALA A 3 0.72 6.99 -7.75
N VAL A 4 0.52 6.09 -8.71
CA VAL A 4 1.16 6.17 -10.03
C VAL A 4 0.09 6.62 -11.03
N PRO A 5 0.26 7.78 -11.70
CA PRO A 5 -0.67 8.23 -12.73
C PRO A 5 -0.90 7.17 -13.80
N ASP A 6 -2.14 7.08 -14.30
CA ASP A 6 -2.59 6.19 -15.38
C ASP A 6 -2.40 4.67 -15.15
N LEU A 7 -1.91 4.28 -13.98
CA LEU A 7 -1.73 2.89 -13.61
C LEU A 7 -3.05 2.28 -13.11
N ILE A 8 -3.58 1.28 -13.84
CA ILE A 8 -4.79 0.56 -13.43
C ILE A 8 -4.62 -0.02 -12.02
N ALA A 9 -5.48 0.37 -11.09
CA ALA A 9 -5.41 -0.07 -9.69
C ALA A 9 -6.81 -0.22 -9.08
N LYS A 10 -6.90 -1.03 -8.02
CA LYS A 10 -8.11 -1.04 -7.19
C LYS A 10 -8.33 0.38 -6.61
N PRO A 11 -9.57 0.89 -6.54
CA PRO A 11 -9.87 2.22 -6.02
C PRO A 11 -9.73 2.25 -4.48
N ARG A 12 -8.48 2.14 -4.01
CA ARG A 12 -8.12 2.09 -2.60
C ARG A 12 -6.80 2.82 -2.37
N LEU A 13 -6.77 3.79 -1.48
CA LEU A 13 -5.52 4.47 -1.14
C LEU A 13 -4.61 3.56 -0.30
N HIS A 14 -3.31 3.74 -0.48
CA HIS A 14 -2.29 3.13 0.36
C HIS A 14 -1.46 4.27 0.96
N ILE A 15 -1.44 4.36 2.28
CA ILE A 15 -0.84 5.47 3.02
C ILE A 15 0.19 4.88 3.97
N ASP A 16 1.44 5.33 3.83
CA ASP A 16 2.52 4.98 4.74
C ASP A 16 2.60 6.00 5.88
N ILE A 17 2.63 5.51 7.12
CA ILE A 17 2.77 6.31 8.33
C ILE A 17 4.04 5.84 9.05
N SER A 18 5.09 6.66 8.98
CA SER A 18 6.33 6.42 9.73
C SER A 18 6.17 6.91 11.16
N LEU A 19 6.32 6.00 12.12
CA LEU A 19 6.17 6.31 13.54
C LEU A 19 7.45 6.88 14.13
N ALA A 20 7.29 7.67 15.19
CA ALA A 20 8.40 8.18 15.97
C ALA A 20 9.13 7.04 16.72
N PRO A 21 10.43 7.20 17.06
CA PRO A 21 11.15 6.24 17.88
C PRO A 21 10.39 5.90 19.18
N GLY A 22 10.35 4.61 19.54
CA GLY A 22 9.67 4.12 20.75
C GLY A 22 8.15 3.99 20.64
N VAL A 23 7.54 4.41 19.53
CA VAL A 23 6.10 4.19 19.28
C VAL A 23 5.90 2.86 18.55
N SER A 24 5.21 1.94 19.21
CA SER A 24 4.81 0.65 18.61
C SER A 24 3.61 0.83 17.67
N PRO A 25 3.61 0.21 16.47
CA PRO A 25 2.43 0.13 15.61
C PRO A 25 1.18 -0.45 16.30
N ASP A 26 1.36 -1.40 17.21
CA ASP A 26 0.24 -2.02 17.93
C ASP A 26 -0.43 -1.03 18.89
N ALA A 27 0.33 -0.11 19.48
CA ALA A 27 -0.19 0.88 20.42
C ALA A 27 -1.27 1.79 19.80
N LEU A 28 -1.17 2.08 18.50
CA LEU A 28 -2.13 2.93 17.77
C LEU A 28 -3.31 2.16 17.20
N SER A 29 -3.21 0.82 17.12
CA SER A 29 -4.23 -0.01 16.48
C SER A 29 -5.57 0.01 17.22
N GLY A 30 -5.54 0.18 18.55
CA GLY A 30 -6.75 0.29 19.38
C GLY A 30 -7.55 1.56 19.09
N GLU A 31 -6.88 2.72 19.07
CA GLU A 31 -7.52 4.01 18.77
C GLU A 31 -8.09 4.05 17.35
N LEU A 32 -7.34 3.52 16.38
CA LEU A 32 -7.81 3.43 15.00
C LEU A 32 -9.02 2.51 14.85
N SER A 33 -9.16 1.47 15.69
CA SER A 33 -10.34 0.62 15.67
C SER A 33 -11.62 1.39 16.04
N LEU A 34 -11.53 2.43 16.87
CA LEU A 34 -12.65 3.33 17.17
C LEU A 34 -13.05 4.23 15.98
N LEU A 35 -12.22 4.28 14.94
CA LEU A 35 -12.43 5.04 13.70
C LEU A 35 -12.81 4.15 12.50
N ASP A 36 -13.34 2.95 12.77
CA ASP A 36 -13.71 1.91 11.80
C ASP A 36 -12.52 1.34 11.00
N TYR A 37 -11.30 1.41 11.53
CA TYR A 37 -10.20 0.65 10.95
C TYR A 37 -10.19 -0.78 11.48
N HIS A 38 -10.03 -1.74 10.56
CA HIS A 38 -9.78 -3.13 10.91
C HIS A 38 -8.28 -3.42 10.89
N ASN A 39 -7.78 -4.03 11.95
CA ASN A 39 -6.40 -4.50 12.03
C ASN A 39 -6.22 -5.76 11.18
N LEU A 40 -5.29 -5.71 10.23
CA LEU A 40 -4.92 -6.82 9.37
C LEU A 40 -3.68 -7.58 9.87
N GLY A 41 -3.00 -7.05 10.89
CA GLY A 41 -1.79 -7.58 11.50
C GLY A 41 -0.53 -7.32 10.68
N THR A 42 0.53 -8.01 11.08
CA THR A 42 1.85 -8.05 10.42
C THR A 42 1.84 -9.02 9.23
N ARG A 43 1.09 -8.68 8.18
CA ARG A 43 0.88 -9.60 7.03
C ARG A 43 2.10 -9.83 6.15
N PHE A 44 3.05 -8.89 6.14
CA PHE A 44 4.18 -8.90 5.22
C PHE A 44 5.52 -8.76 5.92
N ARG A 45 5.56 -8.04 7.03
CA ARG A 45 6.74 -7.76 7.84
C ARG A 45 6.33 -7.55 9.30
N GLU A 46 7.23 -7.88 10.21
CA GLU A 46 7.00 -7.76 11.67
C GLU A 46 7.06 -6.30 12.17
N ASP A 47 7.73 -5.41 11.43
CA ASP A 47 7.92 -3.99 11.77
C ASP A 47 6.84 -3.06 11.18
N GLU A 48 5.75 -3.65 10.65
CA GLU A 48 4.62 -2.94 10.05
C GLU A 48 3.29 -3.59 10.40
N VAL A 49 2.35 -2.79 10.91
CA VAL A 49 0.95 -3.19 11.07
C VAL A 49 0.09 -2.54 9.99
N GLN A 50 -0.75 -3.34 9.33
CA GLN A 50 -1.67 -2.83 8.32
C GLN A 50 -3.07 -2.63 8.88
N MET A 51 -3.60 -1.43 8.74
CA MET A 51 -4.98 -1.07 9.11
C MET A 51 -5.78 -0.80 7.83
N THR A 52 -7.01 -1.30 7.74
CA THR A 52 -7.89 -1.06 6.57
C THR A 52 -9.20 -0.42 6.96
N ARG A 53 -9.67 0.54 6.17
CA ARG A 53 -11.02 1.07 6.27
C ARG A 53 -11.74 0.93 4.92
N PRO A 54 -12.95 0.35 4.86
CA PRO A 54 -13.74 0.32 3.64
C PRO A 54 -14.18 1.74 3.25
N ALA A 55 -14.69 1.88 2.02
CA ALA A 55 -15.36 3.12 1.65
C ALA A 55 -16.66 3.24 2.46
N GLY A 56 -16.99 4.45 2.89
CA GLY A 56 -18.15 4.66 3.75
C GLY A 56 -18.30 6.11 4.20
N PRO A 57 -19.33 6.40 5.00
CA PRO A 57 -19.53 7.75 5.52
C PRO A 57 -18.31 8.20 6.34
N ARG A 58 -18.02 9.49 6.26
CA ARG A 58 -17.13 10.15 7.22
C ARG A 58 -17.80 10.10 8.60
N LEU A 59 -17.06 9.63 9.62
CA LEU A 59 -17.51 9.72 11.01
C LEU A 59 -17.81 11.20 11.30
N HIS A 60 -19.05 11.49 11.69
CA HIS A 60 -19.65 12.81 11.65
C HIS A 60 -18.80 13.90 12.34
N GLN A 61 -18.60 15.02 11.65
CA GLN A 61 -18.43 16.31 12.31
C GLN A 61 -19.85 16.88 12.49
N ALA A 62 -20.29 17.12 13.72
CA ALA A 62 -21.62 17.65 13.98
C ALA A 62 -21.81 18.97 13.20
N GLY A 63 -22.80 19.04 12.31
CA GLY A 63 -23.18 20.25 11.59
C GLY A 63 -22.94 20.29 10.07
N SER A 64 -22.39 19.26 9.42
CA SER A 64 -22.28 19.24 7.96
C SER A 64 -23.49 18.56 7.29
N ASN A 65 -24.27 19.31 6.51
CA ASN A 65 -25.33 18.76 5.64
C ASN A 65 -24.80 17.97 4.43
N HIS A 66 -23.48 17.84 4.28
CA HIS A 66 -22.85 17.02 3.24
C HIS A 66 -22.51 15.65 3.81
N GLN A 67 -23.06 14.59 3.21
CA GLN A 67 -22.56 13.23 3.38
C GLN A 67 -21.24 13.09 2.62
N GLU A 68 -20.15 13.50 3.25
CA GLU A 68 -18.83 13.21 2.71
C GLU A 68 -18.53 11.71 2.82
N VAL A 69 -18.24 11.09 1.67
CA VAL A 69 -17.82 9.69 1.59
C VAL A 69 -16.30 9.64 1.64
N ILE A 70 -15.77 8.86 2.57
CA ILE A 70 -14.36 8.52 2.59
C ILE A 70 -14.15 7.30 1.68
N ILE A 71 -13.18 7.38 0.77
CA ILE A 71 -12.80 6.26 -0.08
C ILE A 71 -12.09 5.17 0.71
N ALA A 72 -12.17 3.93 0.23
CA ALA A 72 -11.46 2.81 0.85
C ALA A 72 -9.96 3.11 0.91
N HIS A 73 -9.32 2.76 2.01
CA HIS A 73 -7.88 2.97 2.15
C HIS A 73 -7.24 2.00 3.14
N ARG A 74 -5.92 1.92 3.06
CA ARG A 74 -5.09 1.13 3.95
C ARG A 74 -3.98 2.03 4.50
N LEU A 75 -3.81 1.98 5.82
CA LEU A 75 -2.69 2.58 6.52
C LEU A 75 -1.65 1.49 6.79
N CYS A 76 -0.39 1.80 6.52
CA CYS A 76 0.75 1.00 6.93
C CYS A 76 1.43 1.76 8.07
N LEU A 77 1.22 1.29 9.30
CA LEU A 77 1.87 1.80 10.49
C LEU A 77 3.28 1.20 10.56
N CYS A 78 4.27 1.97 10.12
CA CYS A 78 5.65 1.52 10.01
C CYS A 78 6.44 2.00 11.22
N ALA A 79 7.03 1.06 11.96
CA ALA A 79 7.92 1.39 13.07
C ALA A 79 9.08 2.29 12.60
N PHE A 80 9.68 3.02 13.54
CA PHE A 80 10.86 3.85 13.25
C PHE A 80 11.98 3.00 12.63
N GLY A 81 12.55 3.47 11.52
CA GLY A 81 13.60 2.75 10.79
C GLY A 81 13.12 1.60 9.89
N CYS A 82 11.82 1.29 9.87
CA CYS A 82 11.25 0.32 8.95
C CYS A 82 11.58 0.69 7.49
N PRO A 83 12.13 -0.22 6.67
CA PRO A 83 12.51 0.09 5.29
C PRO A 83 11.30 0.16 4.34
N SER A 84 10.12 -0.32 4.78
CA SER A 84 8.96 -0.51 3.91
C SER A 84 8.47 0.78 3.21
N PRO A 85 8.35 1.94 3.89
CA PRO A 85 8.00 3.20 3.23
C PRO A 85 9.02 3.60 2.15
N GLU A 86 10.31 3.40 2.42
CA GLU A 86 11.38 3.69 1.45
C GLU A 86 11.29 2.80 0.22
N LEU A 87 11.12 1.49 0.41
CA LEU A 87 10.99 0.53 -0.68
C LEU A 87 9.74 0.82 -1.52
N ARG A 88 8.60 1.11 -0.89
CA ARG A 88 7.38 1.50 -1.61
C ARG A 88 7.55 2.82 -2.37
N ARG A 89 8.28 3.78 -1.80
CA ARG A 89 8.62 5.04 -2.47
C ARG A 89 9.51 4.81 -3.69
N LYS A 90 10.59 4.05 -3.56
CA LYS A 90 11.47 3.70 -4.68
C LYS A 90 10.74 2.96 -5.78
N PHE A 91 9.89 2.00 -5.43
CA PHE A 91 9.06 1.28 -6.40
C PHE A 91 8.10 2.23 -7.13
N ARG A 92 7.41 3.13 -6.40
CA ARG A 92 6.56 4.17 -7.00
C ARG A 92 7.31 5.02 -8.00
N ASP A 93 8.48 5.51 -7.60
CA ASP A 93 9.26 6.46 -8.39
C ASP A 93 9.83 5.78 -9.64
N ALA A 94 10.24 4.51 -9.53
CA ALA A 94 10.63 3.69 -10.68
C ALA A 94 9.48 3.50 -11.68
N LEU A 95 8.25 3.25 -11.21
CA LEU A 95 7.07 3.16 -12.09
C LEU A 95 6.72 4.50 -12.74
N ARG A 96 6.81 5.61 -12.00
CA ARG A 96 6.54 6.95 -12.54
C ARG A 96 7.58 7.39 -13.57
N GLY A 97 8.84 6.98 -13.40
CA GLY A 97 9.94 7.32 -14.31
C GLY A 97 10.05 6.40 -15.53
N ASN A 98 9.22 5.35 -15.65
CA ASN A 98 9.31 4.38 -16.75
C ASN A 98 7.93 3.82 -17.11
N GLU A 99 7.34 4.35 -18.19
CA GLU A 99 6.03 3.95 -18.69
C GLU A 99 5.98 2.45 -19.07
N SER A 100 7.03 1.94 -19.74
CA SER A 100 7.11 0.51 -20.10
C SER A 100 7.06 -0.39 -18.85
N LEU A 101 7.71 0.04 -17.77
CA LEU A 101 7.66 -0.68 -16.49
C LEU A 101 6.27 -0.63 -15.85
N ALA A 102 5.60 0.53 -15.89
CA ALA A 102 4.22 0.69 -15.45
C ALA A 102 3.23 -0.19 -16.25
N MET A 103 3.41 -0.29 -17.57
CA MET A 103 2.62 -1.18 -18.42
C MET A 103 2.83 -2.65 -18.08
N ARG A 104 4.08 -3.09 -17.90
CA ARG A 104 4.40 -4.46 -17.47
C ARG A 104 3.75 -4.80 -16.12
N TYR A 105 3.83 -3.88 -15.17
CA TYR A 105 3.21 -4.07 -13.86
C TYR A 105 1.67 -4.11 -13.94
N THR A 106 1.08 -3.35 -14.85
CA THR A 106 -0.36 -3.39 -15.14
C THR A 106 -0.78 -4.76 -15.70
N ALA A 107 -0.08 -5.26 -16.72
CA ALA A 107 -0.34 -6.57 -17.31
C ALA A 107 -0.24 -7.69 -16.26
N LEU A 108 0.80 -7.65 -15.41
CA LEU A 108 0.98 -8.61 -14.31
C LEU A 108 -0.22 -8.61 -13.35
N LYS A 109 -0.68 -7.44 -12.89
CA LYS A 109 -1.83 -7.35 -11.98
C LYS A 109 -3.12 -7.87 -12.63
N GLN A 110 -3.33 -7.60 -13.91
CA GLN A 110 -4.49 -8.09 -14.64
C GLN A 110 -4.44 -9.62 -14.77
N ASP A 111 -3.28 -10.17 -15.11
CA ASP A 111 -3.08 -11.61 -15.20
C ASP A 111 -3.33 -12.32 -13.85
N LEU A 112 -2.72 -11.83 -12.77
CA LEU A 112 -2.94 -12.36 -11.42
C LEU A 112 -4.40 -12.23 -10.99
N SER A 113 -5.08 -11.14 -11.35
CA SER A 113 -6.49 -10.97 -11.04
C SER A 113 -7.38 -11.95 -11.78
N ARG A 114 -7.02 -12.34 -13.01
CA ARG A 114 -7.74 -13.40 -13.75
C ARG A 114 -7.48 -14.77 -13.14
N LYS A 115 -6.22 -15.06 -12.77
CA LYS A 115 -5.80 -16.34 -12.18
C LYS A 115 -6.39 -16.59 -10.79
N ALA A 116 -6.50 -15.57 -9.95
CA ALA A 116 -7.05 -15.68 -8.60
C ALA A 116 -8.56 -16.00 -8.56
N GLY A 117 -9.27 -15.92 -9.69
CA GLY A 117 -10.67 -16.33 -9.80
C GLY A 117 -11.66 -15.44 -9.04
N ARG A 118 -12.93 -15.88 -8.98
CA ARG A 118 -14.03 -15.15 -8.32
C ARG A 118 -13.96 -15.19 -6.80
N ASP A 119 -13.44 -16.26 -6.22
CA ASP A 119 -13.25 -16.40 -4.77
C ASP A 119 -11.97 -15.70 -4.27
N ALA A 120 -11.23 -15.09 -5.19
CA ALA A 120 -10.06 -14.26 -4.96
C ALA A 120 -9.06 -14.93 -4.02
N ASP A 121 -8.30 -15.89 -4.53
CA ASP A 121 -7.08 -16.37 -3.87
C ASP A 121 -6.14 -15.18 -3.64
N TRP A 122 -6.26 -14.62 -2.44
CA TRP A 122 -5.62 -13.38 -2.07
C TRP A 122 -4.13 -13.58 -1.90
N GLU A 123 -3.72 -14.78 -1.50
CA GLU A 123 -2.33 -15.16 -1.36
C GLU A 123 -1.68 -15.22 -2.74
N LEU A 124 -2.27 -15.94 -3.70
CA LEU A 124 -1.79 -16.00 -5.09
C LEU A 124 -1.66 -14.60 -5.70
N TYR A 125 -2.69 -13.76 -5.55
CA TYR A 125 -2.65 -12.39 -6.07
C TYR A 125 -1.52 -11.58 -5.45
N THR A 126 -1.24 -11.78 -4.16
CA THR A 126 -0.31 -10.95 -3.40
C THR A 126 1.13 -11.41 -3.58
N SER A 127 1.41 -12.70 -3.41
CA SER A 127 2.74 -13.30 -3.61
C SER A 127 3.19 -13.25 -5.07
N GLY A 128 2.26 -13.34 -6.02
CA GLY A 128 2.56 -13.29 -7.46
C GLY A 128 3.15 -11.97 -7.95
N LYS A 129 3.20 -10.92 -7.11
CA LYS A 129 3.85 -9.64 -7.43
C LYS A 129 5.27 -9.52 -6.86
N THR A 130 5.66 -10.37 -5.92
CA THR A 130 6.88 -10.20 -5.12
C THR A 130 8.13 -10.15 -6.00
N GLY A 131 8.34 -11.15 -6.86
CA GLY A 131 9.52 -11.19 -7.73
C GLY A 131 9.64 -9.97 -8.65
N PHE A 132 8.53 -9.52 -9.25
CA PHE A 132 8.54 -8.31 -10.07
C PHE A 132 8.93 -7.06 -9.26
N ILE A 133 8.44 -6.93 -8.03
CA ILE A 133 8.76 -5.78 -7.17
C ILE A 133 10.25 -5.82 -6.79
N GLU A 134 10.76 -7.00 -6.44
CA GLU A 134 12.17 -7.20 -6.09
C GLU A 134 13.11 -6.88 -7.26
N ASP A 135 12.80 -7.33 -8.48
CA ASP A 135 13.55 -7.03 -9.70
C ASP A 135 13.63 -5.53 -10.01
N VAL A 136 12.54 -4.80 -9.76
CA VAL A 136 12.50 -3.35 -9.96
C VAL A 136 13.35 -2.64 -8.91
N LEU A 137 13.28 -3.10 -7.66
CA LEU A 137 14.01 -2.50 -6.56
C LEU A 137 15.52 -2.72 -6.68
N SER A 138 15.97 -3.91 -7.10
CA SER A 138 17.38 -4.19 -7.37
C SER A 138 17.93 -3.30 -8.49
N SER A 139 17.22 -3.23 -9.62
CA SER A 139 17.61 -2.39 -10.77
C SER A 139 17.62 -0.89 -10.46
N SER A 140 16.75 -0.44 -9.55
CA SER A 140 16.70 0.95 -9.10
C SER A 140 17.85 1.31 -8.16
N LEU A 141 18.26 0.37 -7.30
CA LEU A 141 19.42 0.52 -6.42
C LEU A 141 20.72 0.65 -7.22
N ASP A 142 20.89 -0.15 -8.28
CA ASP A 142 22.07 -0.12 -9.13
C ASP A 142 22.21 1.24 -9.85
N ARG A 143 21.11 1.83 -10.33
CA ARG A 143 21.13 3.17 -10.94
C ARG A 143 21.54 4.26 -9.96
N ALA A 144 21.13 4.17 -8.69
CA ALA A 144 21.49 5.13 -7.65
C ALA A 144 22.97 5.03 -7.22
N LEU A 145 23.63 3.90 -7.45
CA LEU A 145 25.07 3.71 -7.20
C LEU A 145 25.94 4.24 -8.34
N ILE A 146 25.44 4.24 -9.58
CA ILE A 146 26.17 4.74 -10.76
C ILE A 146 26.14 6.27 -10.88
N THR A 147 25.20 6.94 -10.19
CA THR A 147 25.04 8.41 -10.20
C THR A 147 25.67 9.13 -9.01
N ARG A 148 26.57 8.46 -8.26
CA ARG A 148 27.32 9.03 -7.14
C ARG A 148 28.79 9.23 -7.46
#